data_AF-A0A511MV23-F1
#
_entry.id   AF-A0A511MV23-F1
#
_cell.length_a   1.000
_cell.length_b   1.000
_cell.length_c   1.000
_cell.angle_alpha   90.00
_cell.angle_beta   90.00
_cell.angle_gamma   90.00
#
_symmetry.space_group_name_H-M   'P 1'
#
loop_
_entity.id
_entity.type
_entity.pdbx_description
1 polymer ?
#
loop_
_entity_poly.entity_id
_entity_poly.type
_entity_poly.pdbx_seq_one_letter_code
_entity_poly.pdbx_strand_id
1 'polypeptide(L)'
;MKNRILLSAFGLLVLASCSQGPSVPFNPLGVTQWRAGEPEWFGQNVTVKVAPLFLSDSLADKALKAYTGSNKPTSLLKVDYDNTKTPDGEYHKAYAMNDFKAAKDYSKAETLTFQLYNDTTDTVKAALALMTGEPKEWQESTAFEVKPGWNTIIFDLKASTFKAERSGWASNLTLRNMNQLREVGLLIYPNQKITGTILSDAPVLKNAGEEK
;
A
#
# COMPACT_ATOMS: atom_id res chain seq x y z
N MET A 1 67.89 21.89 -34.91
CA MET A 1 66.63 21.18 -34.62
C MET A 1 66.49 21.10 -33.10
N LYS A 2 65.35 21.53 -32.56
CA LYS A 2 65.14 21.79 -31.12
C LYS A 2 64.74 20.49 -30.40
N ASN A 3 65.51 20.09 -29.40
CA ASN A 3 65.14 19.06 -28.43
C ASN A 3 64.12 19.63 -27.44
N ARG A 4 62.98 18.95 -27.28
CA ARG A 4 62.05 19.13 -26.15
C ARG A 4 61.82 17.78 -25.51
N ILE A 5 62.31 17.63 -24.27
CA ILE A 5 62.04 16.51 -23.38
C ILE A 5 60.83 16.93 -22.52
N LEU A 6 59.73 16.18 -22.60
CA LEU A 6 58.57 16.35 -21.73
C LEU A 6 58.82 15.65 -20.39
N LEU A 7 58.67 16.40 -19.29
CA LEU A 7 58.55 15.85 -17.94
C LEU A 7 57.10 15.38 -17.70
N SER A 8 56.95 14.11 -17.31
CA SER A 8 55.73 13.50 -16.82
C SER A 8 55.56 13.78 -15.32
N ALA A 9 54.44 14.41 -14.94
CA ALA A 9 54.04 14.56 -13.55
C ALA A 9 52.91 13.57 -13.24
N PHE A 10 53.23 12.53 -12.47
CA PHE A 10 52.27 11.61 -11.86
C PHE A 10 51.62 12.33 -10.65
N GLY A 11 50.36 12.72 -10.78
CA GLY A 11 49.52 13.15 -9.67
C GLY A 11 48.71 11.95 -9.16
N LEU A 12 49.07 11.45 -7.98
CA LEU A 12 48.37 10.39 -7.27
C LEU A 12 47.05 10.95 -6.71
N LEU A 13 45.92 10.62 -7.35
CA LEU A 13 44.58 10.98 -6.87
C LEU A 13 44.13 9.95 -5.82
N VAL A 14 44.16 10.34 -4.54
CA VAL A 14 43.58 9.55 -3.44
C VAL A 14 42.06 9.70 -3.49
N LEU A 15 41.37 8.70 -4.04
CA LEU A 15 39.91 8.60 -3.96
C LEU A 15 39.53 8.15 -2.55
N ALA A 16 38.99 9.08 -1.75
CA ALA A 16 38.33 8.76 -0.50
C ALA A 16 37.07 7.93 -0.79
N SER A 17 37.11 6.63 -0.53
CA SER A 17 35.91 5.78 -0.57
C SER A 17 35.04 6.14 0.64
N CYS A 18 34.00 6.94 0.41
CA CYS A 18 32.89 7.00 1.36
C CYS A 18 32.26 5.61 1.43
N SER A 19 32.48 4.88 2.53
CA SER A 19 31.74 3.65 2.79
C SER A 19 30.28 4.03 2.94
N GLN A 20 29.47 3.74 1.92
CA GLN A 20 28.03 3.83 2.05
C GLN A 20 27.63 2.84 3.15
N GLY A 21 27.14 3.37 4.28
CA GLY A 21 26.56 2.54 5.33
C GLY A 21 25.46 1.66 4.77
N PRO A 22 25.07 0.58 5.47
CA PRO A 22 24.05 -0.34 5.00
C PRO A 22 22.80 0.46 4.61
N SER A 23 22.43 0.40 3.34
CA SER A 23 21.22 1.04 2.84
C SER A 23 20.04 0.45 3.57
N VAL A 24 19.30 1.29 4.31
CA VAL A 24 18.00 0.88 4.84
C VAL A 24 17.17 0.43 3.64
N PRO A 25 16.64 -0.80 3.62
CA PRO A 25 15.89 -1.28 2.48
C PRO A 25 14.72 -0.34 2.22
N PHE A 26 14.68 0.20 0.99
CA PHE A 26 13.59 1.05 0.52
C PHE A 26 12.28 0.27 0.66
N ASN A 27 11.34 0.76 1.47
CA ASN A 27 9.97 0.24 1.50
C ASN A 27 9.19 0.88 0.34
N PRO A 28 8.92 0.14 -0.77
CA PRO A 28 8.22 0.67 -1.94
C PRO A 28 6.73 0.94 -1.68
N LEU A 29 6.24 0.71 -0.47
CA LEU A 29 4.85 0.93 -0.06
C LEU A 29 4.72 2.02 1.02
N GLY A 30 5.72 2.88 1.16
CA GLY A 30 5.69 3.99 2.12
C GLY A 30 4.45 4.87 1.98
N VAL A 31 3.96 5.42 3.10
CA VAL A 31 2.66 6.12 3.17
C VAL A 31 2.56 7.35 2.25
N THR A 32 3.67 7.92 1.81
CA THR A 32 3.70 9.11 0.93
C THR A 32 3.36 8.84 -0.53
N GLN A 33 3.34 7.56 -0.95
CA GLN A 33 3.07 7.17 -2.33
C GLN A 33 1.58 6.88 -2.59
N TRP A 34 0.77 6.89 -1.54
CA TRP A 34 -0.64 6.56 -1.62
C TRP A 34 -1.49 7.77 -1.98
N ARG A 35 -2.49 7.56 -2.82
CA ARG A 35 -3.43 8.57 -3.31
C ARG A 35 -4.87 8.06 -3.31
N ALA A 36 -5.83 8.96 -3.46
CA ALA A 36 -7.22 8.57 -3.64
C ALA A 36 -7.39 7.85 -4.99
N GLY A 37 -8.26 6.84 -5.05
CA GLY A 37 -8.62 6.21 -6.32
C GLY A 37 -9.29 7.20 -7.28
N GLU A 38 -8.99 7.10 -8.56
CA GLU A 38 -9.61 7.97 -9.57
C GLU A 38 -11.06 7.54 -9.84
N PRO A 39 -12.02 8.49 -9.89
CA PRO A 39 -13.43 8.19 -10.08
C PRO A 39 -13.75 7.63 -11.47
N GLU A 40 -12.90 7.86 -12.47
CA GLU A 40 -13.19 7.49 -13.87
C GLU A 40 -13.16 5.98 -14.13
N TRP A 41 -12.45 5.20 -13.30
CA TRP A 41 -12.20 3.77 -13.57
C TRP A 41 -12.91 2.82 -12.59
N PHE A 42 -13.36 3.33 -11.45
CA PHE A 42 -13.86 2.52 -10.34
C PHE A 42 -15.33 2.74 -10.01
N GLY A 43 -16.06 3.41 -10.91
CA GLY A 43 -17.44 3.83 -10.66
C GLY A 43 -17.51 4.90 -9.56
N GLN A 44 -18.65 4.96 -8.88
CA GLN A 44 -18.82 5.90 -7.78
C GLN A 44 -17.86 5.57 -6.63
N ASN A 45 -17.06 6.56 -6.22
CA ASN A 45 -16.02 6.47 -5.20
C ASN A 45 -16.38 7.43 -4.05
N VAL A 46 -16.35 6.94 -2.80
CA VAL A 46 -16.64 7.74 -1.59
C VAL A 46 -15.39 8.21 -0.85
N THR A 47 -14.22 8.07 -1.46
CA THR A 47 -12.96 8.61 -0.92
C THR A 47 -13.02 10.13 -0.92
N VAL A 48 -12.87 10.72 0.26
CA VAL A 48 -12.74 12.16 0.43
C VAL A 48 -11.27 12.56 0.31
N LYS A 49 -10.38 11.83 0.98
CA LYS A 49 -8.95 12.15 1.02
C LYS A 49 -8.10 10.94 1.36
N VAL A 50 -6.93 10.86 0.72
CA VAL A 50 -5.84 9.97 1.11
C VAL A 50 -4.59 10.81 1.31
N ALA A 51 -3.98 10.75 2.48
CA ALA A 51 -2.78 11.53 2.77
C ALA A 51 -1.95 10.92 3.92
N PRO A 52 -0.63 11.13 3.95
CA PRO A 52 0.15 10.89 5.16
C PRO A 52 -0.41 11.69 6.35
N LEU A 53 -0.41 11.08 7.52
CA LEU A 53 -0.78 11.71 8.78
C LEU A 53 0.47 11.89 9.64
N PHE A 54 0.74 13.13 10.03
CA PHE A 54 1.84 13.42 10.95
C PHE A 54 1.53 12.83 12.33
N LEU A 55 2.53 12.28 13.00
CA LEU A 55 2.33 11.64 14.31
C LEU A 55 1.96 12.64 15.43
N SER A 56 2.12 13.95 15.19
CA SER A 56 1.66 15.01 16.07
C SER A 56 0.16 15.31 15.94
N ASP A 57 -0.52 14.74 14.95
CA ASP A 57 -1.96 14.87 14.79
C ASP A 57 -2.69 14.17 15.95
N SER A 58 -3.77 14.77 16.46
CA SER A 58 -4.50 14.22 17.61
C SER A 58 -5.13 12.86 17.31
N LEU A 59 -5.53 12.60 16.06
CA LEU A 59 -6.03 11.30 15.62
C LEU A 59 -4.90 10.26 15.57
N ALA A 60 -3.71 10.66 15.13
CA ALA A 60 -2.53 9.78 15.17
C ALA A 60 -2.15 9.43 16.62
N ASP A 61 -2.10 10.42 17.51
CA ASP A 61 -1.82 10.21 18.93
C ASP A 61 -2.86 9.28 19.59
N LYS A 62 -4.15 9.51 19.34
CA LYS A 62 -5.25 8.62 19.78
C LYS A 62 -5.01 7.18 19.33
N ALA A 63 -4.74 6.97 18.04
CA ALA A 63 -4.51 5.65 17.49
C ALA A 63 -3.25 5.00 18.09
N LEU A 64 -2.13 5.71 18.16
CA LEU A 64 -0.86 5.19 18.69
C LEU A 64 -0.93 4.84 20.18
N LYS A 65 -1.74 5.56 20.97
CA LYS A 65 -2.02 5.21 22.38
C LYS A 65 -2.84 3.93 22.50
N ALA A 66 -3.76 3.70 21.57
CA ALA A 66 -4.58 2.49 21.53
C ALA A 66 -3.86 1.27 20.91
N TYR A 67 -2.66 1.44 20.35
CA TYR A 67 -1.93 0.35 19.70
C TYR A 67 -1.31 -0.60 20.72
N THR A 68 -1.63 -1.89 20.59
CA THR A 68 -1.18 -2.96 21.50
C THR A 68 -0.06 -3.83 20.94
N GLY A 69 0.30 -3.67 19.66
CA GLY A 69 1.39 -4.41 19.03
C GLY A 69 2.78 -3.96 19.52
N SER A 70 3.77 -4.85 19.41
CA SER A 70 5.15 -4.57 19.84
C SER A 70 5.85 -3.51 18.98
N ASN A 71 5.58 -3.51 17.68
CA ASN A 71 6.16 -2.58 16.72
C ASN A 71 5.16 -1.48 16.41
N LYS A 72 5.29 -0.33 17.09
CA LYS A 72 4.41 0.82 16.88
C LYS A 72 4.59 1.37 15.45
N PRO A 73 3.50 1.75 14.77
CA PRO A 73 3.59 2.46 13.50
C PRO A 73 4.44 3.73 13.65
N THR A 74 5.37 3.93 12.73
CA THR A 74 6.22 5.14 12.66
C THR A 74 5.74 6.12 11.60
N SER A 75 4.75 5.72 10.82
CA SER A 75 4.07 6.54 9.82
C SER A 75 2.62 6.06 9.69
N LEU A 76 1.71 6.97 9.36
CA LEU A 76 0.31 6.61 9.15
C LEU A 76 -0.18 7.21 7.83
N LEU A 77 -0.93 6.41 7.08
CA LEU A 77 -1.76 6.82 5.97
C LEU A 77 -3.18 7.06 6.48
N LYS A 78 -3.75 8.22 6.22
CA LYS A 78 -5.14 8.54 6.51
C LYS A 78 -5.99 8.38 5.26
N VAL A 79 -7.10 7.65 5.40
CA VAL A 79 -8.12 7.46 4.36
C VAL A 79 -9.44 7.96 4.91
N ASP A 80 -9.84 9.16 4.47
CA ASP A 80 -11.14 9.75 4.79
C ASP A 80 -12.16 9.35 3.72
N TYR A 81 -13.36 9.00 4.16
CA TYR A 81 -14.46 8.61 3.28
C TYR A 81 -15.81 9.17 3.75
N ASP A 82 -16.73 9.34 2.80
CA ASP A 82 -18.07 9.87 3.01
C ASP A 82 -19.09 9.11 2.17
N ASN A 83 -19.66 8.07 2.77
CA ASN A 83 -20.69 7.23 2.17
C ASN A 83 -22.10 7.80 2.42
N THR A 84 -22.23 9.02 2.97
CA THR A 84 -23.55 9.67 3.18
C THR A 84 -24.08 10.32 1.91
N LYS A 85 -23.19 10.59 0.95
CA LYS A 85 -23.47 11.33 -0.29
C LYS A 85 -23.81 10.46 -1.48
N THR A 86 -24.07 9.17 -1.28
CA THR A 86 -24.36 8.24 -2.39
C THR A 86 -25.79 8.46 -2.91
N PRO A 87 -25.98 8.88 -4.19
CA PRO A 87 -27.27 9.29 -4.74
C PRO A 87 -28.22 8.11 -5.01
N ASP A 88 -27.67 6.91 -5.21
CA ASP A 88 -28.39 5.67 -5.50
C ASP A 88 -28.80 4.90 -4.23
N GLY A 89 -28.35 5.34 -3.05
CA GLY A 89 -28.54 4.62 -1.80
C GLY A 89 -27.68 3.35 -1.71
N GLU A 90 -26.82 3.08 -2.69
CA GLU A 90 -25.83 2.01 -2.64
C GLU A 90 -24.64 2.41 -1.77
N TYR A 91 -23.92 1.41 -1.30
CA TYR A 91 -22.69 1.61 -0.53
C TYR A 91 -21.50 1.50 -1.46
N HIS A 92 -20.82 2.63 -1.64
CA HIS A 92 -19.66 2.72 -2.51
C HIS A 92 -18.37 2.50 -1.73
N LYS A 93 -17.30 2.23 -2.46
CA LYS A 93 -15.99 1.95 -1.86
C LYS A 93 -15.18 3.24 -1.74
N ALA A 94 -14.36 3.33 -0.70
CA ALA A 94 -13.21 4.22 -0.67
C ALA A 94 -11.94 3.45 -1.06
N TYR A 95 -11.00 4.15 -1.67
CA TYR A 95 -9.80 3.60 -2.28
C TYR A 95 -8.59 4.42 -1.84
N ALA A 96 -7.59 3.74 -1.30
CA ALA A 96 -6.22 4.23 -1.24
C ALA A 96 -5.38 3.42 -2.22
N MET A 97 -4.75 4.09 -3.18
CA MET A 97 -4.02 3.46 -4.29
C MET A 97 -2.55 3.84 -4.23
N ASN A 98 -1.66 2.88 -4.47
CA ASN A 98 -0.24 3.10 -4.68
C ASN A 98 0.14 2.59 -6.07
N ASP A 99 0.55 3.51 -6.93
CA ASP A 99 0.86 3.21 -8.32
C ASP A 99 2.36 3.19 -8.56
N PHE A 100 2.82 2.11 -9.17
CA PHE A 100 4.21 1.99 -9.54
C PHE A 100 4.44 2.54 -10.94
N LYS A 101 5.31 3.55 -11.05
CA LYS A 101 5.80 4.07 -12.34
C LYS A 101 6.36 2.97 -13.24
N ALA A 102 6.92 1.92 -12.66
CA ALA A 102 7.40 0.74 -13.36
C ALA A 102 6.95 -0.53 -12.63
N ALA A 103 6.73 -1.60 -13.40
CA ALA A 103 6.46 -2.94 -12.92
C ALA A 103 7.31 -3.33 -11.71
N LYS A 104 6.68 -3.95 -10.70
CA LYS A 104 7.37 -4.58 -9.58
C LYS A 104 7.22 -6.10 -9.65
N ASP A 105 8.29 -6.81 -9.31
CA ASP A 105 8.28 -8.26 -9.19
C ASP A 105 7.98 -8.69 -7.75
N TYR A 106 6.74 -9.08 -7.52
CA TYR A 106 6.21 -9.59 -6.25
C TYR A 106 5.89 -11.09 -6.38
N SER A 107 6.47 -11.80 -7.36
CA SER A 107 6.21 -13.23 -7.56
C SER A 107 6.53 -14.10 -6.34
N LYS A 108 7.52 -13.67 -5.54
CA LYS A 108 7.93 -14.33 -4.29
C LYS A 108 7.11 -13.92 -3.06
N ALA A 109 6.22 -12.93 -3.17
CA ALA A 109 5.42 -12.49 -2.06
C ALA A 109 4.41 -13.55 -1.63
N GLU A 110 4.35 -13.83 -0.33
CA GLU A 110 3.39 -14.73 0.31
C GLU A 110 2.24 -13.96 0.92
N THR A 111 2.55 -12.92 1.70
CA THR A 111 1.53 -12.14 2.40
C THR A 111 1.79 -10.65 2.28
N LEU A 112 0.70 -9.88 2.26
CA LEU A 112 0.72 -8.44 2.48
C LEU A 112 -0.10 -8.13 3.73
N THR A 113 0.53 -7.55 4.73
CA THR A 113 -0.10 -7.26 6.03
C THR A 113 -0.34 -5.77 6.18
N PHE A 114 -1.56 -5.40 6.60
CA PHE A 114 -1.92 -4.05 6.99
C PHE A 114 -2.26 -4.00 8.48
N GLN A 115 -1.73 -3.00 9.17
CA GLN A 115 -2.26 -2.57 10.47
C GLN A 115 -3.23 -1.44 10.21
N LEU A 116 -4.52 -1.68 10.48
CA LEU A 116 -5.60 -0.73 10.22
C LEU A 116 -6.23 -0.28 11.54
N TYR A 117 -6.35 1.03 11.73
CA TYR A 117 -7.12 1.61 12.82
C TYR A 117 -8.41 2.21 12.27
N ASN A 118 -9.55 1.68 12.71
CA ASN A 118 -10.86 2.22 12.38
C ASN A 118 -11.31 3.19 13.48
N ASP A 119 -11.43 4.47 13.15
CA ASP A 119 -11.82 5.52 14.10
C ASP A 119 -13.34 5.66 14.28
N THR A 120 -14.13 4.88 13.53
CA THR A 120 -15.59 4.89 13.64
C THR A 120 -16.09 3.97 14.75
N THR A 121 -17.36 4.12 15.12
CA THR A 121 -18.06 3.23 16.04
C THR A 121 -18.52 1.92 15.41
N ASP A 122 -18.42 1.82 14.08
CA ASP A 122 -19.04 0.76 13.29
C ASP A 122 -17.99 -0.11 12.62
N THR A 123 -18.35 -1.37 12.38
CA THR A 123 -17.47 -2.26 11.61
C THR A 123 -17.63 -1.96 10.13
N VAL A 124 -16.52 -1.66 9.46
CA VAL A 124 -16.45 -1.61 7.99
C VAL A 124 -15.77 -2.86 7.46
N LYS A 125 -15.69 -3.02 6.14
CA LYS A 125 -14.85 -4.07 5.54
C LYS A 125 -13.67 -3.47 4.77
N ALA A 126 -12.59 -4.23 4.66
CA ALA A 126 -11.44 -3.89 3.83
C ALA A 126 -11.08 -5.03 2.88
N ALA A 127 -10.66 -4.72 1.67
CA ALA A 127 -10.13 -5.68 0.70
C ALA A 127 -8.85 -5.16 0.06
N LEU A 128 -8.09 -6.08 -0.55
CA LEU A 128 -6.91 -5.77 -1.33
C LEU A 128 -7.25 -5.86 -2.81
N ALA A 129 -6.93 -4.83 -3.59
CA ALA A 129 -6.93 -4.88 -5.05
C ALA A 129 -5.51 -4.78 -5.59
N LEU A 130 -5.18 -5.60 -6.59
CA LEU A 130 -3.88 -5.59 -7.25
C LEU A 130 -4.09 -5.46 -8.75
N MET A 131 -3.41 -4.50 -9.38
CA MET A 131 -3.34 -4.44 -10.84
C MET A 131 -2.06 -5.11 -11.31
N THR A 132 -2.18 -6.11 -12.18
CA THR A 132 -1.03 -6.90 -12.65
C THR A 132 -1.04 -7.09 -14.16
N GLY A 133 0.15 -7.28 -14.74
CA GLY A 133 0.33 -7.74 -16.11
C GLY A 133 0.28 -6.66 -17.21
N GLU A 134 0.36 -7.13 -18.45
CA GLU A 134 0.10 -6.40 -19.69
C GLU A 134 -0.60 -7.38 -20.68
N PRO A 135 -1.90 -7.19 -20.99
CA PRO A 135 -2.77 -6.10 -20.56
C PRO A 135 -3.01 -6.12 -19.04
N LYS A 136 -3.31 -4.93 -18.51
CA LYS A 136 -3.61 -4.70 -17.09
C LYS A 136 -4.88 -5.46 -16.68
N GLU A 137 -4.82 -6.18 -15.56
CA GLU A 137 -5.99 -6.81 -14.94
C GLU A 137 -6.05 -6.48 -13.44
N TRP A 138 -7.25 -6.10 -12.98
CA TRP A 138 -7.57 -5.98 -11.56
C TRP A 138 -7.91 -7.34 -10.96
N GLN A 139 -7.28 -7.65 -9.83
CA GLN A 139 -7.54 -8.84 -9.02
C GLN A 139 -7.84 -8.39 -7.57
N GLU A 140 -9.06 -8.60 -7.09
CA GLU A 140 -9.54 -8.14 -5.78
C GLU A 140 -9.71 -9.33 -4.82
N SER A 141 -9.23 -9.22 -3.58
CA SER A 141 -9.43 -10.25 -2.56
C SER A 141 -10.89 -10.30 -2.08
N THR A 142 -11.24 -11.34 -1.32
CA THR A 142 -12.38 -11.24 -0.39
C THR A 142 -12.15 -10.13 0.63
N ALA A 143 -13.24 -9.56 1.16
CA ALA A 143 -13.18 -8.51 2.16
C ALA A 143 -13.12 -9.07 3.59
N PHE A 144 -12.37 -8.41 4.46
CA PHE A 144 -12.23 -8.70 5.89
C PHE A 144 -12.93 -7.63 6.71
N GLU A 145 -13.45 -7.99 7.88
CA GLU A 145 -14.01 -7.01 8.82
C GLU A 145 -12.90 -6.17 9.46
N VAL A 146 -13.17 -4.88 9.62
CA VAL A 146 -12.32 -3.92 10.32
C VAL A 146 -13.16 -3.30 11.44
N LYS A 147 -13.02 -3.87 12.64
CA LYS A 147 -13.76 -3.44 13.83
C LYS A 147 -13.23 -2.09 14.34
N PRO A 148 -13.99 -1.33 15.14
CA PRO A 148 -13.47 -0.15 15.82
C PRO A 148 -12.14 -0.43 16.53
N GLY A 149 -11.15 0.45 16.37
CA GLY A 149 -9.80 0.28 16.90
C GLY A 149 -8.83 -0.41 15.93
N TRP A 150 -7.74 -0.96 16.46
CA TRP A 150 -6.68 -1.60 15.66
C TRP A 150 -7.05 -3.03 15.24
N ASN A 151 -6.78 -3.33 13.97
CA ASN A 151 -6.97 -4.62 13.33
C ASN A 151 -5.70 -4.97 12.56
N THR A 152 -5.29 -6.24 12.64
CA THR A 152 -4.26 -6.80 11.77
C THR A 152 -4.93 -7.58 10.66
N ILE A 153 -4.79 -7.12 9.42
CA ILE A 153 -5.34 -7.77 8.24
C ILE A 153 -4.19 -8.37 7.44
N ILE A 154 -4.20 -9.69 7.26
CA ILE A 154 -3.18 -10.42 6.52
C ILE A 154 -3.83 -10.96 5.25
N PHE A 155 -3.39 -10.47 4.10
CA PHE A 155 -3.80 -10.99 2.80
C PHE A 155 -2.82 -12.08 2.36
N ASP A 156 -3.29 -13.32 2.26
CA ASP A 156 -2.55 -14.41 1.65
C ASP A 156 -2.59 -14.27 0.13
N LEU A 157 -1.44 -13.96 -0.48
CA LEU A 157 -1.29 -13.71 -1.91
C LEU A 157 -1.18 -15.01 -2.73
N LYS A 158 -1.13 -16.17 -2.08
CA LYS A 158 -1.15 -17.50 -2.72
C LYS A 158 -2.53 -18.16 -2.65
N ALA A 159 -3.42 -17.65 -1.79
CA ALA A 159 -4.78 -18.16 -1.64
C ALA A 159 -5.61 -18.04 -2.92
N SER A 160 -6.58 -18.95 -3.07
CA SER A 160 -7.54 -18.96 -4.17
C SER A 160 -8.81 -18.15 -3.83
N THR A 161 -8.62 -16.94 -3.30
CA THR A 161 -9.70 -16.08 -2.75
C THR A 161 -9.83 -14.75 -3.48
N PHE A 162 -9.21 -14.63 -4.66
CA PHE A 162 -9.30 -13.42 -5.48
C PHE A 162 -10.37 -13.55 -6.56
N LYS A 163 -10.92 -12.41 -6.96
CA LYS A 163 -11.83 -12.28 -8.10
C LYS A 163 -11.23 -11.33 -9.14
N ALA A 164 -11.58 -11.56 -10.39
CA ALA A 164 -11.22 -10.70 -11.50
C ALA A 164 -12.27 -10.83 -12.61
N GLU A 165 -12.20 -9.99 -13.63
CA GLU A 165 -13.08 -10.08 -14.79
C GLU A 165 -13.08 -11.49 -15.41
N ARG A 166 -11.91 -12.13 -15.50
CA ARG A 166 -11.76 -13.49 -16.06
C ARG A 166 -12.51 -14.60 -15.30
N SER A 167 -12.85 -14.39 -14.02
CA SER A 167 -13.68 -15.34 -13.26
C SER A 167 -15.16 -14.92 -13.24
N GLY A 168 -15.56 -13.92 -14.02
CA GLY A 168 -16.88 -13.30 -13.88
C GLY A 168 -17.06 -12.71 -12.49
N TRP A 169 -15.99 -12.19 -11.89
CA TRP A 169 -15.94 -11.65 -10.52
C TRP A 169 -16.21 -12.67 -9.39
N ALA A 170 -16.09 -13.98 -9.65
CA ALA A 170 -16.09 -15.00 -8.60
C ALA A 170 -14.76 -15.02 -7.82
N SER A 171 -14.84 -15.12 -6.49
CA SER A 171 -13.68 -15.16 -5.57
C SER A 171 -13.06 -16.56 -5.44
N ASN A 172 -12.58 -17.09 -6.57
CA ASN A 172 -12.02 -18.45 -6.66
C ASN A 172 -10.70 -18.50 -7.45
N LEU A 173 -10.01 -17.38 -7.61
CA LEU A 173 -8.75 -17.29 -8.33
C LEU A 173 -7.55 -17.15 -7.39
N THR A 174 -6.43 -17.72 -7.80
CA THR A 174 -5.10 -17.30 -7.36
C THR A 174 -4.62 -16.12 -8.21
N LEU A 175 -3.87 -15.22 -7.59
CA LEU A 175 -3.20 -14.10 -8.28
C LEU A 175 -2.30 -14.60 -9.40
N ARG A 176 -2.36 -13.95 -10.57
CA ARG A 176 -1.41 -14.15 -11.68
C ARG A 176 -0.55 -12.91 -11.92
N ASN A 177 0.51 -13.06 -12.73
CA ASN A 177 1.36 -11.97 -13.21
C ASN A 177 1.95 -11.09 -12.08
N MET A 178 2.22 -11.70 -10.92
CA MET A 178 2.79 -11.00 -9.77
C MET A 178 4.24 -10.53 -10.01
N ASN A 179 4.92 -11.05 -11.03
CA ASN A 179 6.18 -10.49 -11.53
C ASN A 179 6.01 -9.15 -12.29
N GLN A 180 4.77 -8.72 -12.50
CA GLN A 180 4.39 -7.52 -13.21
C GLN A 180 3.31 -6.74 -12.44
N LEU A 181 3.47 -6.60 -11.13
CA LEU A 181 2.59 -5.77 -10.30
C LEU A 181 2.74 -4.29 -10.70
N ARG A 182 1.62 -3.61 -10.90
CA ARG A 182 1.55 -2.20 -11.34
C ARG A 182 0.96 -1.29 -10.26
N GLU A 183 -0.07 -1.75 -9.57
CA GLU A 183 -0.79 -0.94 -8.59
C GLU A 183 -1.24 -1.82 -7.42
N VAL A 184 -1.26 -1.23 -6.22
CA VAL A 184 -1.81 -1.82 -5.00
C VAL A 184 -2.91 -0.90 -4.47
N GLY A 185 -4.09 -1.45 -4.20
CA GLY A 185 -5.23 -0.73 -3.65
C GLY A 185 -5.68 -1.32 -2.32
N LEU A 186 -5.84 -0.46 -1.31
CA LEU A 186 -6.62 -0.76 -0.10
C LEU A 186 -8.03 -0.22 -0.30
N LEU A 187 -9.01 -1.12 -0.33
CA LEU A 187 -10.41 -0.81 -0.56
C LEU A 187 -11.14 -0.86 0.78
N ILE A 188 -11.89 0.19 1.12
CA ILE A 188 -12.74 0.26 2.31
C ILE A 188 -14.21 0.25 1.87
N TYR A 189 -15.00 -0.59 2.50
CA TYR A 189 -16.42 -0.80 2.24
C TYR A 189 -17.20 -0.42 3.50
N PRO A 190 -17.66 0.84 3.60
CA PRO A 190 -18.66 1.20 4.59
C PRO A 190 -19.93 0.41 4.29
N ASN A 191 -20.51 -0.27 5.27
CA ASN A 191 -21.74 -1.06 5.13
C ASN A 191 -23.01 -0.24 5.44
N GLN A 192 -22.86 1.08 5.57
CA GLN A 192 -23.92 2.01 5.89
C GLN A 192 -23.54 3.44 5.47
N LYS A 193 -24.50 4.36 5.55
CA LYS A 193 -24.31 5.78 5.24
C LYS A 193 -23.58 6.49 6.38
N ILE A 194 -22.25 6.42 6.37
CA ILE A 194 -21.39 7.06 7.36
C ILE A 194 -20.25 7.83 6.70
N THR A 195 -19.77 8.85 7.40
CA THR A 195 -18.43 9.39 7.20
C THR A 195 -17.46 8.68 8.13
N GLY A 196 -16.23 8.47 7.72
CA GLY A 196 -15.25 7.87 8.61
C GLY A 196 -13.82 8.01 8.13
N THR A 197 -12.94 7.49 8.97
CA THR A 197 -11.50 7.52 8.74
C THR A 197 -10.92 6.15 9.08
N ILE A 198 -10.14 5.60 8.15
CA ILE A 198 -9.21 4.50 8.42
C ILE A 198 -7.80 5.08 8.45
N LEU A 199 -7.03 4.74 9.48
CA LEU A 199 -5.59 4.90 9.46
C LEU A 199 -4.93 3.58 9.11
N SER A 200 -3.86 3.62 8.34
CA SER A 200 -3.04 2.45 8.03
C SER A 200 -1.59 2.74 8.32
N ASP A 201 -0.87 1.79 8.92
CA ASP A 201 0.59 1.78 8.80
C ASP A 201 0.97 1.46 7.34
N ALA A 202 2.23 1.67 6.96
CA ALA A 202 2.76 1.15 5.72
C ALA A 202 2.62 -0.39 5.71
N PRO A 203 2.09 -1.00 4.64
CA PRO A 203 1.93 -2.43 4.64
C PRO A 203 3.27 -3.16 4.60
N VAL A 204 3.29 -4.33 5.22
CA VAL A 204 4.47 -5.20 5.31
C VAL A 204 4.30 -6.37 4.35
N LEU A 205 5.21 -6.46 3.38
CA LEU A 205 5.32 -7.59 2.47
C LEU A 205 6.21 -8.66 3.11
N LYS A 206 5.79 -9.93 3.03
CA LYS A 206 6.63 -11.08 3.39
C LYS A 206 6.86 -11.95 2.16
N ASN A 207 8.11 -12.29 1.89
CA ASN A 207 8.45 -13.23 0.82
C ASN A 207 8.62 -14.66 1.33
N ALA A 208 8.50 -15.62 0.41
CA ALA A 208 8.80 -17.01 0.68
C ALA A 208 10.27 -17.19 1.13
N GLY A 209 10.46 -17.92 2.23
CA GLY A 209 11.77 -18.26 2.77
C GLY A 209 12.43 -17.19 3.66
N GLU A 210 11.76 -16.07 3.93
CA GLU A 210 12.20 -15.12 4.98
C GLU A 210 11.74 -15.67 6.34
N GLU A 211 12.65 -16.27 7.12
CA GLU A 211 12.43 -16.58 8.54
C GLU A 211 12.40 -15.30 9.38
N LYS A 212 11.65 -15.31 10.48
CA LYS A 212 11.44 -14.16 11.38
C LYS A 212 12.64 -13.89 12.28
#